data_AF-A0A0A3XKQ3-F1
#
_entry.id   AF-A0A0A3XKQ3-F1
#
_cell.length_a   1.000
_cell.length_b   1.000
_cell.length_c   1.000
_cell.angle_alpha   90.00
_cell.angle_beta   90.00
_cell.angle_gamma   90.00
#
_symmetry.space_group_name_H-M   'P 1'
#
loop_
_entity.id
_entity.type
_entity.pdbx_description
1 polymer ?
#
loop_
_entity_poly.entity_id
_entity_poly.type
_entity_poly.pdbx_seq_one_letter_code
_entity_poly.pdbx_strand_id
1 'polypeptide(L)' 'MPKKNCLIVHAAGRQLDLLRGEASRIAKANKVDWWIDRADVGTLFCFEDANATDAFARTCDDFGVRCQDG' A
#
# COMPACT_ATOMS: atom_id res chain seq x y z
N MET A 1 11.84 9.27 10.75
CA MET A 1 11.67 7.85 11.12
C MET A 1 11.32 7.11 9.83
N PRO A 2 11.95 5.98 9.47
CA PRO A 2 11.41 5.15 8.39
C PRO A 2 9.97 4.85 8.78
N LYS A 3 9.02 5.12 7.90
CA LYS A 3 7.63 4.84 8.19
C LYS A 3 7.49 3.33 8.12
N LYS A 4 7.72 2.68 9.27
CA LYS A 4 7.60 1.23 9.41
C LYS A 4 6.24 0.86 8.83
N ASN A 5 6.23 -0.07 7.88
CA ASN A 5 5.01 -0.60 7.27
C ASN A 5 4.38 0.32 6.19
N CYS A 6 5.22 0.97 5.36
CA CYS A 6 4.75 1.75 4.21
C CYS A 6 5.43 1.36 2.89
N LEU A 7 4.66 1.39 1.81
CA LEU A 7 5.11 1.17 0.45
C LEU A 7 4.82 2.39 -0.43
N ILE A 8 5.82 2.84 -1.17
CA ILE A 8 5.66 3.79 -2.27
C ILE A 8 5.11 3.02 -3.48
N VAL A 9 3.92 3.39 -3.93
CA VAL A 9 3.20 2.80 -5.05
C VAL A 9 3.26 3.74 -6.25
N HIS A 10 3.74 3.22 -7.39
CA HIS A 10 3.80 3.94 -8.66
C HIS A 10 2.58 3.58 -9.52
N ALA A 11 1.42 4.15 -9.19
CA ALA A 11 0.17 3.95 -9.93
C ALA A 11 -0.63 5.26 -10.03
N ALA A 12 -1.50 5.38 -11.03
CA ALA A 12 -2.37 6.54 -11.24
C ALA A 12 -3.77 6.14 -11.71
N GLY A 13 -4.73 7.06 -11.57
CA GLY A 13 -6.11 6.89 -12.02
C GLY A 13 -6.76 5.61 -11.49
N ARG A 14 -7.41 4.86 -12.38
CA ARG A 14 -8.16 3.64 -12.02
C ARG A 14 -7.32 2.58 -11.33
N GLN A 15 -6.04 2.46 -11.67
CA GLN A 15 -5.14 1.48 -11.04
C GLN A 15 -4.87 1.86 -9.58
N LEU A 16 -4.70 3.16 -9.30
CA LEU A 16 -4.56 3.66 -7.93
C LEU A 16 -5.84 3.46 -7.12
N ASP A 17 -7.02 3.63 -7.73
CA ASP A 17 -8.31 3.39 -7.06
C ASP A 17 -8.53 1.90 -6.73
N LEU A 18 -8.11 0.99 -7.61
CA LEU A 18 -8.11 -0.44 -7.34
C LEU A 18 -7.23 -0.78 -6.14
N LEU A 19 -6.01 -0.24 -6.08
CA LEU A 19 -5.08 -0.47 -4.97
C LEU A 19 -5.60 0.10 -3.65
N ARG A 20 -6.34 1.21 -3.65
CA ARG A 20 -7.05 1.70 -2.45
C ARG A 20 -8.11 0.72 -1.96
N GLY A 21 -8.84 0.09 -2.88
CA GLY A 21 -9.81 -0.96 -2.57
C GLY A 21 -9.15 -2.16 -1.91
N GLU A 22 -8.04 -2.64 -2.47
CA GLU A 22 -7.30 -3.78 -1.92
C GLU A 22 -6.63 -3.46 -0.58
N ALA A 23 -6.05 -2.26 -0.42
CA ALA A 23 -5.51 -1.83 0.86
C ALA A 23 -6.60 -1.83 1.95
N SER A 24 -7.80 -1.33 1.65
CA SER A 24 -8.94 -1.39 2.58
C SER A 24 -9.36 -2.82 2.92
N ARG A 25 -9.36 -3.72 1.93
CA ARG A 25 -9.68 -5.14 2.14
C ARG A 25 -8.66 -5.84 3.02
N ILE A 26 -7.37 -5.60 2.78
CA ILE A 26 -6.26 -6.19 3.54
C ILE A 26 -6.26 -5.67 4.97
N ALA A 27 -6.43 -4.36 5.17
CA ALA A 27 -6.53 -3.74 6.48
C ALA A 27 -7.67 -4.36 7.31
N LYS A 28 -8.85 -4.51 6.71
CA LYS A 28 -10.00 -5.19 7.34
C LYS A 28 -9.71 -6.65 7.69
N ALA A 29 -9.05 -7.39 6.82
CA ALA A 29 -8.71 -8.80 7.05
C ALA A 29 -7.71 -8.97 8.21
N ASN A 30 -6.77 -8.03 8.35
CA ASN A 30 -5.75 -8.04 9.40
C ASN A 30 -6.18 -7.31 10.70
N LYS A 31 -7.36 -6.67 10.70
CA LYS A 31 -7.89 -5.87 11.82
C LYS A 31 -6.97 -4.71 12.22
N VAL A 32 -6.41 -4.04 11.21
CA VAL A 32 -5.58 -2.85 11.38
C VAL A 32 -6.10 -1.70 10.55
N ASP A 33 -5.68 -0.49 10.90
CA ASP A 33 -5.92 0.68 10.07
C ASP A 33 -4.84 0.83 8.98
N TRP A 34 -5.19 1.62 7.97
CA TRP A 34 -4.31 1.99 6.88
C TRP A 34 -4.59 3.43 6.45
N TRP A 35 -3.58 4.09 5.89
CA TRP A 35 -3.70 5.44 5.38
C TRP A 35 -2.79 5.65 4.18
N ILE A 36 -3.05 6.73 3.46
CA ILE A 36 -2.19 7.18 2.37
C ILE A 36 -1.47 8.47 2.76
N ASP A 37 -0.26 8.62 2.27
CA ASP A 37 0.49 9.87 2.38
C ASP A 37 1.12 10.23 1.02
N ARG A 38 1.56 11.48 0.87
CA ARG A 38 2.30 11.92 -0.30
C ARG A 38 3.75 11.48 -0.19
N ALA A 39 4.29 10.98 -1.29
CA ALA A 39 5.72 10.77 -1.50
C ALA A 39 6.19 11.72 -2.60
N ASP A 40 7.50 12.00 -2.66
CA ASP A 40 8.09 12.82 -3.74
C ASP A 40 7.83 12.20 -5.13
N VAL A 41 7.74 10.88 -5.20
CA VAL A 41 7.35 10.12 -6.39
C VAL A 41 6.38 9.01 -5.98
N GLY A 42 5.19 8.99 -6.58
CA GLY A 42 4.15 7.99 -6.30
C GLY A 42 3.24 8.34 -5.12
N THR A 43 2.54 7.34 -4.59
CA THR A 43 1.66 7.46 -3.41
C THR A 43 2.13 6.51 -2.32
N LEU A 44 2.26 7.00 -1.09
CA LEU A 44 2.60 6.15 0.05
C LEU A 44 1.35 5.43 0.54
N PHE A 45 1.42 4.11 0.69
CA PHE A 45 0.40 3.30 1.35
C PHE A 45 1.00 2.75 2.64
N CYS A 46 0.37 3.05 3.77
CA CYS A 46 0.85 2.70 5.09
C CYS A 46 -0.16 1.86 5.84
N PHE A 47 0.34 0.91 6.63
CA PHE A 47 -0.45 0.05 7.50
C PHE A 47 0.12 0.10 8.92
N GLU A 48 -0.69 -0.23 9.93
CA GLU A 48 -0.17 -0.30 11.30
C GLU A 48 0.76 -1.51 11.52
N ASP A 49 0.58 -2.58 10.75
CA ASP A 49 1.33 -3.83 10.89
C ASP A 49 2.10 -4.24 9.62
N ALA A 50 3.14 -5.06 9.82
CA ALA A 50 4.02 -5.54 8.76
C ALA A 50 3.37 -6.62 7.89
N ASN A 51 2.47 -7.44 8.44
CA ASN A 51 1.80 -8.51 7.69
C ASN A 51 0.85 -7.95 6.62
N ALA A 52 0.11 -6.89 6.94
CA ALA A 52 -0.74 -6.14 6.04
C ALA A 52 0.10 -5.44 4.95
N THR A 53 1.28 -4.93 5.31
CA THR A 53 2.23 -4.35 4.35
C THR A 53 2.74 -5.42 3.38
N ASP A 54 3.17 -6.57 3.87
CA ASP A 54 3.65 -7.68 3.05
C ASP A 54 2.55 -8.26 2.14
N ALA A 55 1.32 -8.34 2.65
CA ALA A 55 0.16 -8.75 1.84
C ALA A 55 -0.12 -7.74 0.72
N PHE A 56 0.00 -6.44 1.02
CA PHE A 56 -0.18 -5.39 0.03
C PHE A 56 0.95 -5.36 -1.00
N ALA A 57 2.20 -5.63 -0.60
CA ALA A 57 3.33 -5.78 -1.52
C ALA A 57 3.06 -6.89 -2.56
N ARG A 58 2.60 -8.07 -2.12
CA ARG A 58 2.22 -9.17 -3.03
C ARG A 58 1.10 -8.78 -3.97
N THR A 59 0.14 -8.01 -3.45
CA THR A 59 -0.96 -7.50 -4.27
C THR A 59 -0.45 -6.56 -5.36
N CYS A 60 0.51 -5.68 -5.05
CA CYS A 60 1.17 -4.86 -6.08
C CYS A 60 1.79 -5.72 -7.19
N ASP A 61 2.53 -6.76 -6.82
CA ASP A 61 3.18 -7.66 -7.77
C ASP A 61 2.16 -8.37 -8.67
N ASP A 62 1.05 -8.85 -8.10
CA ASP A 62 -0.05 -9.48 -8.85
C ASP A 62 -0.70 -8.53 -9.87
N PHE A 63 -0.79 -7.23 -9.54
CA PHE A 63 -1.27 -6.19 -10.45
C PHE A 63 -0.19 -5.64 -11.39
N GLY A 64 1.04 -6.13 -11.32
CA GLY A 64 2.18 -5.62 -12.10
C GLY A 64 2.53 -4.17 -11.76
N VAL A 65 2.23 -3.72 -10.53
CA VAL A 65 2.48 -2.37 -10.04
C VAL A 65 3.82 -2.34 -9.33
N ARG A 66 4.66 -1.36 -9.67
CA ARG A 66 5.92 -1.16 -8.96
C ARG A 66 5.66 -0.58 -7.57
N CYS A 67 5.92 -1.39 -6.54
CA CYS A 67 5.91 -0.99 -5.13
C CYS A 67 7.31 -1.14 -4.54
N GLN A 68 7.70 -0.23 -3.65
CA GLN A 68 9.01 -0.24 -2.96
C GLN A 68 8.86 0.33 -1.55
N ASP A 69 9.77 0.00 -0.64
CA ASP A 69 9.73 0.50 0.74
C ASP A 69 9.80 2.04 0.81
N GLY A 70 9.05 2.62 1.76
CA GLY A 70 8.82 4.07 1.89
C GLY A 70 9.13 4.70 3.24
#